data_AF-A4FWY1-F1
#
_entry.id   AF-A4FWY1-F1
#
_cell.length_a   1.000
_cell.length_b   1.000
_cell.length_c   1.000
_cell.angle_alpha   90.00
_cell.angle_beta   90.00
_cell.angle_gamma   90.00
#
_symmetry.space_group_name_H-M   'P 1'
#
loop_
_entity.id
_entity.type
_entity.pdbx_description
1 polymer ?
#
loop_
_entity_poly.entity_id
_entity_poly.type
_entity_poly.pdbx_seq_one_letter_code
_entity_poly.pdbx_strand_id
1 'polypeptide(L)'
;MKKIVLILSLVLLSSFCLCTDKTDGGSEDLSDYSSTLVVQFGDTMVNVPLRAVINDSMTTSLINTNDSDIKSDYTSGNYKIMYFEYDPTISNEEGGIVLTDLVSKVSVFTTTYPYEIADQTLFNNTEDIEKVKNSNLTLIIQIERTNNSATITKYNNTYVIEGNSLEELDKAESRFVIAMLS
;
A
#
# COMPACT_ATOMS: atom_id res chain seq x y z
N MET A 1 -49.19 -40.09 19.12
CA MET A 1 -48.45 -38.86 18.74
C MET A 1 -47.45 -38.45 19.82
N LYS A 2 -46.39 -39.24 20.04
CA LYS A 2 -45.28 -38.92 21.00
C LYS A 2 -43.94 -39.58 20.61
N LYS A 3 -43.71 -39.90 19.33
CA LYS A 3 -42.48 -40.60 18.90
C LYS A 3 -41.83 -40.06 17.60
N ILE A 4 -42.26 -38.91 17.08
CA ILE A 4 -41.66 -38.30 15.88
C ILE A 4 -40.85 -37.02 16.20
N VAL A 5 -40.96 -36.50 17.43
CA VAL A 5 -40.22 -35.29 17.85
C VAL A 5 -38.71 -35.56 18.07
N LEU A 6 -38.29 -36.82 18.14
CA LEU A 6 -36.90 -37.20 18.46
C LEU A 6 -35.95 -37.22 17.26
N ILE A 7 -36.46 -37.15 16.02
CA ILE A 7 -35.63 -37.18 14.80
C ILE A 7 -35.28 -35.76 14.33
N LEU A 8 -36.10 -34.74 14.64
CA LEU A 8 -35.77 -33.34 14.35
C LEU A 8 -34.70 -32.76 15.28
N SER A 9 -34.51 -33.33 16.47
CA SER A 9 -33.42 -32.94 17.38
C SER A 9 -32.04 -33.48 16.97
N LEU A 10 -31.96 -34.45 16.04
CA LEU A 10 -30.68 -35.00 15.57
C LEU A 10 -30.10 -34.24 14.37
N VAL A 11 -30.90 -33.42 13.67
CA VAL A 11 -30.48 -32.66 12.47
C VAL A 11 -29.99 -31.25 12.84
N LEU A 12 -30.18 -30.80 14.08
CA LEU A 12 -29.71 -29.51 14.59
C LEU A 12 -28.32 -29.58 15.27
N LEU A 13 -27.66 -30.75 15.26
CA LEU A 13 -26.31 -30.94 15.82
C LEU A 13 -25.21 -31.00 14.75
N SER A 14 -25.54 -30.88 13.46
CA SER A 14 -24.55 -30.66 12.40
C SER A 14 -24.23 -29.17 12.17
N SER A 15 -24.70 -28.30 13.05
CA SER A 15 -24.27 -26.90 13.14
C SER A 15 -22.78 -26.83 13.43
N PHE A 16 -21.99 -26.71 12.38
CA PHE A 16 -20.75 -25.93 12.32
C PHE A 16 -19.80 -26.06 13.53
N CYS A 17 -19.23 -27.25 13.74
CA CYS A 17 -17.84 -27.33 14.20
C CYS A 17 -16.95 -27.33 12.96
N LEU A 18 -16.84 -26.17 12.30
CA LEU A 18 -15.62 -25.84 11.57
C LEU A 18 -14.60 -25.40 12.63
N CYS A 19 -14.09 -26.38 13.38
CA CYS A 19 -12.83 -26.21 14.09
C CYS A 19 -11.77 -26.18 13.00
N THR A 20 -11.41 -24.99 12.54
CA THR A 20 -10.14 -24.84 11.84
C THR A 20 -9.07 -25.08 12.90
N ASP A 21 -8.48 -26.27 12.90
CA ASP A 21 -7.20 -26.50 13.57
C ASP A 21 -6.18 -25.58 12.86
N LYS A 22 -6.07 -24.33 13.30
CA LYS A 22 -4.88 -23.53 13.08
C LYS A 22 -3.96 -23.86 14.22
N THR A 23 -2.89 -24.56 13.87
CA THR A 23 -1.73 -24.80 14.72
C THR A 23 -1.32 -23.49 15.40
N ASP A 24 -1.24 -23.51 16.72
CA ASP A 24 -0.91 -22.39 17.62
C ASP A 24 0.44 -21.72 17.28
N GLY A 25 0.42 -20.83 16.30
CA GLY A 25 1.58 -20.03 15.90
C GLY A 25 1.26 -18.75 15.13
N GLY A 26 -0.03 -18.41 14.96
CA GLY A 26 -0.46 -17.18 14.30
C GLY A 26 -0.93 -16.15 15.33
N SER A 27 -0.48 -14.91 15.19
CA SER A 27 -1.00 -13.75 15.93
C SER A 27 -2.55 -13.75 15.93
N GLU A 28 -3.18 -13.59 17.10
CA GLU A 28 -4.65 -13.38 17.22
C GLU A 28 -5.08 -11.96 16.76
N ASP A 29 -4.14 -11.17 16.22
CA ASP A 29 -4.40 -9.80 15.83
C ASP A 29 -5.21 -9.73 14.52
N LEU A 30 -6.50 -9.45 14.66
CA LEU A 30 -7.41 -9.24 13.54
C LEU A 30 -7.06 -7.98 12.72
N SER A 31 -6.16 -7.12 13.22
CA SER A 31 -5.71 -5.93 12.49
C SER A 31 -5.01 -6.28 11.18
N ASP A 32 -4.37 -7.46 11.08
CA ASP A 32 -3.74 -7.95 9.85
C ASP A 32 -4.76 -8.15 8.71
N TYR A 33 -6.05 -8.31 9.02
CA TYR A 33 -7.13 -8.44 8.06
C TYR A 33 -7.88 -7.12 7.76
N SER A 34 -7.40 -6.01 8.34
CA SER A 34 -7.94 -4.68 8.09
C SER A 34 -7.45 -4.10 6.77
N SER A 35 -8.31 -3.32 6.10
CA SER A 35 -7.94 -2.42 4.99
C SER A 35 -7.78 -0.97 5.48
N THR A 36 -7.52 -0.78 6.76
CA THR A 36 -7.28 0.52 7.39
C THR A 36 -6.08 0.41 8.31
N LEU A 37 -5.08 1.26 8.07
CA LEU A 37 -3.93 1.46 8.95
C LEU A 37 -4.26 2.57 9.95
N VAL A 38 -4.07 2.31 11.24
CA VAL A 38 -4.29 3.30 12.30
C VAL A 38 -2.93 3.84 12.74
N VAL A 39 -2.68 5.12 12.48
CA VAL A 39 -1.38 5.77 12.76
C VAL A 39 -1.56 6.82 13.84
N GLN A 40 -0.63 6.86 14.79
CA GLN A 40 -0.63 7.86 15.86
C GLN A 40 0.37 8.98 15.56
N PHE A 41 -0.12 10.23 15.51
CA PHE A 41 0.69 11.44 15.42
C PHE A 41 0.47 12.29 16.67
N GLY A 42 1.41 12.22 17.61
CA GLY A 42 1.26 12.83 18.94
C GLY A 42 0.01 12.27 19.64
N ASP A 43 -0.93 13.15 19.97
CA ASP A 43 -2.19 12.78 20.64
C ASP A 43 -3.33 12.46 19.65
N THR A 44 -3.08 12.53 18.34
CA THR A 44 -4.11 12.32 17.30
C THR A 44 -3.94 10.95 16.65
N MET A 45 -5.03 10.17 16.60
CA MET A 45 -5.11 8.96 15.80
C MET A 45 -5.66 9.29 14.42
N VAL A 46 -4.98 8.83 13.37
CA VAL A 46 -5.37 9.01 11.98
C VAL A 46 -5.64 7.63 11.37
N ASN A 47 -6.82 7.47 10.79
CA ASN A 47 -7.19 6.27 10.05
C ASN A 47 -6.84 6.48 8.57
N VAL A 48 -5.93 5.65 8.07
CA VAL A 48 -5.47 5.68 6.68
C VAL A 48 -6.09 4.49 5.94
N PRO A 49 -7.06 4.71 5.03
CA PRO A 49 -7.59 3.63 4.23
C PRO A 49 -6.51 3.09 3.29
N LEU A 50 -6.47 1.77 3.12
CA LEU A 50 -5.58 1.06 2.21
C LEU A 50 -6.39 0.49 1.05
N ARG A 51 -5.76 0.32 -0.11
CA ARG A 51 -6.41 -0.27 -1.30
C ARG A 51 -6.47 -1.79 -1.22
N ALA A 52 -5.56 -2.40 -0.49
CA ALA A 52 -5.52 -3.82 -0.17
C ALA A 52 -5.53 -4.04 1.35
N VAL A 53 -5.89 -5.26 1.75
CA VAL A 53 -5.83 -5.70 3.15
C VAL A 53 -4.36 -5.78 3.59
N ILE A 54 -4.07 -5.48 4.85
CA ILE A 54 -2.70 -5.45 5.39
C ILE A 54 -1.95 -6.74 5.07
N ASN A 55 -2.49 -7.91 5.44
CA ASN A 55 -1.84 -9.20 5.22
C ASN A 55 -1.56 -9.49 3.72
N ASP A 56 -2.48 -9.12 2.83
CA ASP A 56 -2.27 -9.27 1.38
C ASP A 56 -1.18 -8.31 0.87
N SER A 57 -1.11 -7.12 1.44
CA SER A 57 -0.05 -6.15 1.12
C SER A 57 1.33 -6.64 1.55
N MET A 58 1.41 -7.38 2.66
CA MET A 58 2.66 -7.97 3.17
C MET A 58 3.26 -9.04 2.24
N THR A 59 2.51 -9.56 1.26
CA THR A 59 3.06 -10.48 0.25
C THR A 59 3.83 -9.77 -0.87
N THR A 60 3.81 -8.43 -0.90
CA THR A 60 4.55 -7.62 -1.88
C THR A 60 6.05 -7.87 -1.75
N SER A 61 6.71 -8.15 -2.87
CA SER A 61 8.16 -8.38 -2.92
C SER A 61 8.90 -7.06 -2.77
N LEU A 62 9.85 -6.98 -1.82
CA LEU A 62 10.73 -5.83 -1.65
C LEU A 62 12.13 -6.15 -2.20
N ILE A 63 12.56 -5.43 -3.24
CA ILE A 63 13.84 -5.66 -3.93
C ILE A 63 14.76 -4.47 -3.68
N ASN A 64 15.95 -4.74 -3.14
CA ASN A 64 16.94 -3.72 -2.74
C ASN A 64 16.40 -2.65 -1.78
N THR A 65 15.36 -3.00 -1.02
CA THR A 65 14.75 -2.13 -0.02
C THR A 65 14.07 -2.97 1.06
N ASN A 66 13.59 -2.28 2.10
CA ASN A 66 12.80 -2.82 3.20
C ASN A 66 11.97 -1.68 3.81
N ASP A 67 11.10 -2.00 4.77
CA ASP A 67 10.21 -1.01 5.37
C ASP A 67 10.96 0.14 6.06
N SER A 68 12.07 -0.18 6.74
CA SER A 68 12.88 0.83 7.40
C SER A 68 13.53 1.78 6.41
N ASP A 69 13.92 1.31 5.22
CA ASP A 69 14.49 2.15 4.17
C ASP A 69 13.42 3.12 3.62
N ILE A 70 12.22 2.61 3.33
CA ILE A 70 11.09 3.40 2.84
C ILE A 70 10.72 4.47 3.86
N LYS A 71 10.54 4.08 5.14
CA LYS A 71 10.26 5.01 6.24
C LYS A 71 11.33 6.07 6.37
N SER A 72 12.60 5.67 6.35
CA SER A 72 13.73 6.59 6.51
C SER A 72 13.76 7.62 5.39
N ASP A 73 13.62 7.21 4.12
CA ASP A 73 13.58 8.15 3.00
C ASP A 73 12.37 9.10 3.09
N TYR A 74 11.23 8.57 3.52
CA TYR A 74 10.00 9.35 3.71
C TYR A 74 9.97 10.27 4.95
N THR A 75 10.84 10.07 5.94
CA THR A 75 10.79 10.86 7.20
C THR A 75 12.08 11.62 7.51
N SER A 76 13.19 11.31 6.84
CA SER A 76 14.51 11.90 7.09
C SER A 76 14.60 13.39 6.76
N GLY A 77 13.72 13.91 5.91
CA GLY A 77 13.79 15.27 5.38
C GLY A 77 14.97 15.52 4.45
N ASN A 78 15.69 14.47 4.01
CA ASN A 78 16.76 14.56 3.01
C ASN A 78 16.21 14.98 1.64
N TYR A 79 15.05 14.43 1.29
CA TYR A 79 14.33 14.80 0.08
C TYR A 79 13.39 15.97 0.36
N LYS A 80 13.32 16.91 -0.58
CA LYS A 80 12.43 18.09 -0.57
C LYS A 80 11.33 18.00 -1.63
N ILE A 81 11.54 17.18 -2.66
CA ILE A 81 10.60 16.96 -3.75
C ILE A 81 10.23 15.48 -3.75
N MET A 82 8.94 15.19 -3.81
CA MET A 82 8.45 13.86 -4.16
C MET A 82 7.88 13.93 -5.58
N TYR A 83 8.60 13.34 -6.52
CA TYR A 83 8.24 13.34 -7.93
C TYR A 83 7.52 12.03 -8.27
N PHE A 84 6.30 12.12 -8.77
CA PHE A 84 5.52 10.97 -9.20
C PHE A 84 5.68 10.75 -10.70
N GLU A 85 6.14 9.56 -11.07
CA GLU A 85 6.32 9.12 -12.45
C GLU A 85 5.30 8.03 -12.78
N TYR A 86 4.55 8.23 -13.86
CA TYR A 86 3.47 7.34 -14.28
C TYR A 86 3.15 7.53 -15.75
N ASP A 87 2.54 6.51 -16.36
CA ASP A 87 1.92 6.63 -17.67
C ASP A 87 0.51 7.23 -17.51
N PRO A 88 0.26 8.46 -17.99
CA PRO A 88 -1.02 9.14 -17.84
C PRO A 88 -2.13 8.52 -18.70
N THR A 89 -1.80 7.57 -19.58
CA THR A 89 -2.76 6.88 -20.44
C THR A 89 -3.36 5.63 -19.80
N ILE A 90 -2.79 5.16 -18.67
CA ILE A 90 -3.31 4.02 -17.92
C ILE A 90 -4.70 4.36 -17.38
N SER A 91 -5.68 3.52 -17.71
CA SER A 91 -7.05 3.69 -17.21
C SER A 91 -7.13 3.40 -15.70
N ASN A 92 -8.19 3.89 -15.04
CA ASN A 92 -8.41 3.60 -13.62
C ASN A 92 -8.52 2.09 -13.33
N GLU A 93 -9.12 1.33 -14.24
CA GLU A 93 -9.28 -0.13 -14.15
C GLU A 93 -7.94 -0.88 -14.29
N GLU A 94 -6.96 -0.25 -14.95
CA GLU A 94 -5.63 -0.84 -15.18
C GLU A 94 -4.57 -0.38 -14.18
N GLY A 95 -4.90 0.56 -13.28
CA GLY A 95 -3.96 1.04 -12.24
C GLY A 95 -3.91 2.56 -12.06
N GLY A 96 -4.55 3.36 -12.94
CA GLY A 96 -4.47 4.82 -12.87
C GLY A 96 -4.98 5.42 -11.56
N ILE A 97 -5.92 4.73 -10.90
CA ILE A 97 -6.48 5.15 -9.61
C ILE A 97 -5.47 5.04 -8.46
N VAL A 98 -4.47 4.15 -8.57
CA VAL A 98 -3.46 3.86 -7.55
C VAL A 98 -2.59 5.09 -7.29
N LEU A 99 -2.20 5.78 -8.37
CA LEU A 99 -1.45 7.03 -8.28
C LEU A 99 -2.21 8.10 -7.51
N THR A 100 -3.46 8.36 -7.90
CA THR A 100 -4.27 9.43 -7.31
C THR A 100 -4.47 9.19 -5.82
N ASP A 101 -4.71 7.92 -5.45
CA ASP A 101 -4.86 7.50 -4.06
C ASP A 101 -3.55 7.71 -3.27
N LEU A 102 -2.41 7.25 -3.79
CA LEU A 102 -1.11 7.43 -3.14
C LEU A 102 -0.75 8.92 -2.95
N VAL A 103 -0.89 9.73 -4.01
CA VAL A 103 -0.64 11.19 -3.94
C VAL A 103 -1.52 11.83 -2.87
N SER A 104 -2.79 11.44 -2.77
CA SER A 104 -3.70 11.97 -1.75
C SER A 104 -3.24 11.64 -0.33
N LYS A 105 -2.77 10.41 -0.08
CA LYS A 105 -2.26 9.98 1.23
C LYS A 105 -0.98 10.73 1.58
N VAL A 106 -0.03 10.83 0.65
CA VAL A 106 1.19 11.62 0.87
C VAL A 106 0.84 13.07 1.19
N SER A 107 -0.10 13.67 0.46
CA SER A 107 -0.53 15.07 0.63
C SER A 107 -1.03 15.36 2.05
N VAL A 108 -1.79 14.43 2.65
CA VAL A 108 -2.30 14.57 4.03
C VAL A 108 -1.17 14.72 5.05
N PHE A 109 -0.05 14.05 4.82
CA PHE A 109 1.08 14.01 5.76
C PHE A 109 2.17 15.05 5.47
N THR A 110 2.02 15.86 4.42
CA THR A 110 2.97 16.95 4.11
C THR A 110 3.12 17.99 5.22
N THR A 111 2.11 18.14 6.07
CA THR A 111 2.15 19.02 7.25
C THR A 111 3.17 18.54 8.29
N THR A 112 3.36 17.22 8.41
CA THR A 112 4.31 16.59 9.33
C THR A 112 5.68 16.44 8.67
N TYR A 113 5.71 16.01 7.40
CA TYR A 113 6.93 15.80 6.62
C TYR A 113 6.85 16.66 5.34
N PRO A 114 7.49 17.85 5.31
CA PRO A 114 7.29 18.80 4.22
C PRO A 114 7.96 18.35 2.92
N TYR A 115 7.14 18.13 1.90
CA TYR A 115 7.52 17.81 0.53
C TYR A 115 6.78 18.71 -0.44
N GLU A 116 7.46 19.14 -1.51
CA GLU A 116 6.81 19.62 -2.71
C GLU A 116 6.44 18.41 -3.58
N ILE A 117 5.16 18.23 -3.86
CA ILE A 117 4.67 17.16 -4.73
C ILE A 117 4.75 17.64 -6.18
N ALA A 118 5.38 16.85 -7.03
CA ALA A 118 5.56 17.18 -8.44
C ALA A 118 5.26 15.97 -9.35
N ASP A 119 4.86 16.27 -10.58
CA ASP A 119 4.79 15.31 -11.68
C ASP A 119 5.12 16.01 -13.01
N GLN A 120 5.05 15.27 -14.11
CA GLN A 120 5.36 15.80 -15.45
C GLN A 120 4.48 16.99 -15.88
N THR A 121 3.28 17.15 -15.31
CA THR A 121 2.31 18.18 -15.73
C THR A 121 2.69 19.58 -15.28
N LEU A 122 3.61 19.70 -14.31
CA LEU A 122 4.13 20.98 -13.82
C LEU A 122 5.20 21.60 -14.73
N PHE A 123 5.67 20.87 -15.75
CA PHE A 123 6.80 21.26 -16.58
C PHE A 123 6.41 21.40 -18.05
N ASN A 124 7.04 22.37 -18.72
CA ASN A 124 6.78 22.65 -20.15
C ASN A 124 7.69 21.87 -21.10
N ASN A 125 8.74 21.24 -20.59
CA ASN A 125 9.73 20.53 -21.39
C ASN A 125 10.40 19.40 -20.60
N THR A 126 10.95 18.43 -21.32
CA THR A 126 11.61 17.25 -20.76
C THR A 126 12.91 17.57 -20.02
N GLU A 127 13.63 18.62 -20.42
CA GLU A 127 14.91 18.99 -19.80
C GLU A 127 14.72 19.41 -18.32
N ASP A 128 13.66 20.15 -18.03
CA ASP A 128 13.33 20.57 -16.67
C ASP A 128 12.85 19.39 -15.82
N ILE A 129 12.10 18.45 -16.41
CA ILE A 129 11.74 17.19 -15.75
C ILE A 129 13.00 16.41 -15.36
N GLU A 130 13.95 16.25 -16.29
CA GLU A 130 15.21 15.55 -16.02
C GLU A 130 16.03 16.23 -14.93
N LYS A 131 16.09 17.57 -14.90
CA LYS A 131 16.77 18.32 -13.83
C LYS A 131 16.17 18.02 -12.46
N VAL A 132 14.84 17.97 -12.36
CA VAL A 132 14.15 17.64 -11.10
C VAL A 132 14.41 16.20 -10.70
N LYS A 133 14.26 15.24 -11.62
CA LYS A 133 14.50 13.81 -11.35
C LYS A 133 15.95 13.52 -10.91
N ASN A 134 16.92 14.20 -11.53
CA ASN A 134 18.35 14.00 -11.25
C ASN A 134 18.86 14.78 -10.02
N SER A 135 18.01 15.59 -9.37
CA SER A 135 18.36 16.31 -8.16
C SER A 135 18.52 15.34 -6.98
N ASN A 136 19.55 15.55 -6.15
CA ASN A 136 19.73 14.82 -4.90
C ASN A 136 18.67 15.16 -3.83
N LEU A 137 17.83 16.17 -4.08
CA LEU A 137 16.71 16.56 -3.24
C LEU A 137 15.40 15.87 -3.63
N THR A 138 15.40 15.06 -4.70
CA THR A 138 14.17 14.44 -5.22
C THR A 138 14.12 12.97 -4.83
N LEU A 139 12.97 12.55 -4.28
CA LEU A 139 12.59 11.15 -4.21
C LEU A 139 11.63 10.87 -5.36
N ILE A 140 11.91 9.87 -6.18
CA ILE A 140 11.05 9.49 -7.31
C ILE A 140 10.21 8.28 -6.91
N ILE A 141 8.89 8.42 -7.07
CA ILE A 141 7.94 7.32 -6.91
C ILE A 141 7.36 7.03 -8.28
N GLN A 142 7.76 5.90 -8.84
CA GLN A 142 7.35 5.45 -10.17
C GLN A 142 6.31 4.34 -10.02
N ILE A 143 5.18 4.45 -10.72
CA ILE A 143 4.10 3.47 -10.67
C ILE A 143 3.93 2.88 -12.07
N GLU A 144 4.07 1.56 -12.21
CA GLU A 144 4.07 0.91 -13.51
C GLU A 144 3.24 -0.37 -13.57
N ARG A 145 2.54 -0.49 -14.69
CA ARG A 145 1.84 -1.70 -15.08
C ARG A 145 2.81 -2.67 -15.74
N THR A 146 3.19 -3.75 -15.06
CA THR A 146 4.17 -4.71 -15.61
C THR A 146 3.65 -6.16 -15.54
N ASN A 147 4.49 -7.13 -15.90
CA ASN A 147 4.16 -8.55 -15.78
C ASN A 147 4.49 -9.12 -14.38
N ASN A 148 5.14 -8.33 -13.52
CA ASN A 148 5.51 -8.72 -12.17
C ASN A 148 4.28 -8.72 -11.25
N SER A 149 4.23 -9.64 -10.28
CA SER A 149 3.32 -9.49 -9.13
C SER A 149 3.69 -8.25 -8.32
N ALA A 150 2.91 -7.93 -7.29
CA ALA A 150 3.13 -6.81 -6.38
C ALA A 150 4.61 -6.74 -5.95
N THR A 151 5.31 -5.73 -6.44
CA THR A 151 6.76 -5.57 -6.22
C THR A 151 7.08 -4.11 -5.99
N ILE A 152 7.98 -3.85 -5.04
CA ILE A 152 8.59 -2.54 -4.81
C ILE A 152 10.10 -2.72 -4.97
N THR A 153 10.66 -2.07 -5.98
CA THR A 153 12.10 -2.07 -6.24
C THR A 153 12.68 -0.71 -5.95
N LYS A 154 13.80 -0.66 -5.22
CA LYS A 154 14.58 0.58 -5.08
C LYS A 154 15.83 0.56 -5.94
N TYR A 155 16.08 1.67 -6.61
CA TYR A 155 17.39 1.99 -7.17
C TYR A 155 17.68 3.48 -6.97
N ASN A 156 18.83 3.81 -6.39
CA ASN A 156 19.18 5.18 -6.01
C ASN A 156 18.08 5.85 -5.16
N ASN A 157 17.54 6.99 -5.64
CA ASN A 157 16.45 7.77 -5.07
C ASN A 157 15.08 7.42 -5.66
N THR A 158 14.96 6.30 -6.37
CA THR A 158 13.72 5.87 -7.02
C THR A 158 13.17 4.62 -6.38
N TYR A 159 11.87 4.66 -6.08
CA TYR A 159 11.04 3.49 -5.81
C TYR A 159 10.14 3.22 -7.01
N VAL A 160 10.18 1.99 -7.54
CA VAL A 160 9.25 1.51 -8.56
C VAL A 160 8.24 0.59 -7.91
N ILE A 161 6.97 0.95 -8.01
CA ILE A 161 5.81 0.21 -7.52
C ILE A 161 5.17 -0.47 -8.73
N GLU A 162 5.20 -1.79 -8.77
CA GLU A 162 4.78 -2.60 -9.91
C GLU A 162 3.67 -3.58 -9.56
N GLY A 163 2.84 -3.91 -10.54
CA GLY A 163 1.87 -5.01 -10.44
C GLY A 163 1.26 -5.42 -11.78
N ASN A 164 0.89 -6.70 -11.88
CA ASN A 164 0.31 -7.37 -13.07
C ASN A 164 -1.21 -7.58 -13.02
N SER A 165 -1.90 -7.08 -11.99
CA SER A 165 -3.30 -6.63 -12.02
C SER A 165 -3.46 -5.29 -11.28
N LEU A 166 -4.64 -4.66 -11.34
CA LEU A 166 -4.98 -3.56 -10.41
C LEU A 166 -4.86 -4.02 -8.96
N GLU A 167 -5.28 -5.26 -8.67
CA GLU A 167 -5.15 -5.87 -7.35
C GLU A 167 -3.68 -5.96 -6.89
N GLU A 168 -2.76 -6.34 -7.77
CA GLU A 168 -1.33 -6.38 -7.43
C GLU A 168 -0.73 -4.98 -7.22
N LEU A 169 -1.18 -3.98 -7.99
CA LEU A 169 -0.80 -2.59 -7.75
C LEU A 169 -1.38 -2.06 -6.42
N ASP A 170 -2.62 -2.44 -6.08
CA ASP A 170 -3.27 -2.08 -4.82
C ASP A 170 -2.51 -2.67 -3.62
N LYS A 171 -2.01 -3.91 -3.73
CA LYS A 171 -1.14 -4.54 -2.72
C LYS A 171 0.19 -3.79 -2.59
N ALA A 172 0.86 -3.48 -3.70
CA ALA A 172 2.14 -2.80 -3.69
C ALA A 172 2.04 -1.36 -3.15
N GLU A 173 1.02 -0.60 -3.54
CA GLU A 173 0.75 0.75 -3.00
C GLU A 173 0.45 0.70 -1.50
N SER A 174 -0.43 -0.22 -1.08
CA SER A 174 -0.78 -0.37 0.33
C SER A 174 0.44 -0.76 1.16
N ARG A 175 1.31 -1.65 0.63
CA ARG A 175 2.58 -2.00 1.27
C ARG A 175 3.49 -0.79 1.43
N PHE A 176 3.60 0.04 0.39
CA PHE A 176 4.42 1.25 0.41
C PHE A 176 3.91 2.24 1.48
N VAL A 177 2.59 2.48 1.53
CA VAL A 177 1.96 3.34 2.55
C VAL A 177 2.16 2.80 3.97
N ILE A 178 2.00 1.49 4.18
CA ILE A 178 2.28 0.85 5.46
C ILE A 178 3.74 1.14 5.85
N ALA A 179 4.69 0.85 4.97
CA ALA A 179 6.11 1.04 5.25
C ALA A 179 6.49 2.49 5.53
N MET A 180 5.86 3.46 4.85
CA MET A 180 6.06 4.89 5.11
C MET A 180 5.65 5.32 6.52
N LEU A 181 4.61 4.69 7.08
CA LEU A 181 3.91 5.16 8.29
C LEU A 181 4.09 4.24 9.51
N SER A 182 4.61 3.03 9.32
CA SER A 182 4.95 2.06 10.38
C SER A 182 6.23 2.42 11.10
#